data_AF-A0A7J4RKW2-F1
#
_entry.id   AF-A0A7J4RKW2-F1
#
_cell.length_a   1.000
_cell.length_b   1.000
_cell.length_c   1.000
_cell.angle_alpha   90.00
_cell.angle_beta   90.00
_cell.angle_gamma   90.00
#
_symmetry.space_group_name_H-M   'P 1'
#
loop_
_entity.id
_entity.type
_entity.pdbx_description
1 polymer ?
#
loop_
_entity_poly.entity_id
_entity_poly.type
_entity_poly.pdbx_seq_one_letter_code
_entity_poly.pdbx_strand_id
1 'polypeptide(L)'
;FGLIMEIDNAKTFGILIGEKPGQMRRNLAIRMKRILEKHGRKGYLLALDHVSPDLIDFYPVDAFVNTACPRIAIDDSVRYDKPLVTPYELEVALGEKKWENGYQFDEIP
;
A
#
# COMPACT_ATOMS: atom_id res chain seq x y z
N PHE A 1 -9.28 7.79 -7.18
CA PHE A 1 -8.94 7.65 -8.61
C PHE A 1 -7.56 8.20 -8.96
N GLY A 2 -7.17 9.41 -8.54
CA GLY A 2 -5.84 9.97 -8.86
C GLY A 2 -4.67 9.02 -8.54
N LEU A 3 -4.57 8.55 -7.28
CA LEU A 3 -3.52 7.61 -6.86
C LEU A 3 -3.57 6.26 -7.59
N ILE A 4 -4.77 5.75 -7.91
CA ILE A 4 -4.94 4.49 -8.66
C ILE A 4 -4.33 4.60 -10.06
N MET A 5 -4.54 5.72 -10.75
CA MET A 5 -3.95 5.98 -12.06
C MET A 5 -2.44 6.23 -11.96
N GLU A 6 -1.99 6.85 -10.87
CA GLU A 6 -0.57 7.16 -10.64
C GLU A 6 0.30 5.90 -10.51
N ILE A 7 -0.27 4.83 -9.93
CA ILE A 7 0.44 3.56 -9.75
C ILE A 7 0.28 2.57 -10.91
N ASP A 8 -0.37 2.95 -12.01
CA ASP A 8 -0.64 2.04 -13.13
C ASP A 8 0.65 1.55 -13.81
N ASN A 9 1.63 2.46 -13.92
CA ASN A 9 2.95 2.19 -14.50
C ASN A 9 4.01 1.74 -13.48
N ALA A 10 3.68 1.69 -12.19
CA ALA A 10 4.63 1.31 -11.14
C ALA A 10 5.01 -0.18 -11.27
N LYS A 11 6.30 -0.49 -11.15
CA LYS A 11 6.86 -1.84 -11.30
C LYS A 11 7.35 -2.43 -9.99
N THR A 12 7.70 -1.58 -9.04
CA THR A 12 8.28 -1.93 -7.74
C THR A 12 7.52 -1.27 -6.61
N PHE A 13 7.17 -2.06 -5.59
CA PHE A 13 6.32 -1.63 -4.50
C PHE A 13 6.93 -1.96 -3.14
N GLY A 14 6.91 -1.00 -2.22
CA GLY A 14 7.17 -1.22 -0.80
C GLY A 14 5.85 -1.50 -0.06
N ILE A 15 5.73 -2.63 0.61
CA ILE A 15 4.52 -3.03 1.35
C ILE A 15 4.81 -2.83 2.83
N LEU A 16 4.15 -1.82 3.42
CA LEU A 16 4.41 -1.37 4.78
C LEU A 16 3.64 -2.23 5.78
N ILE A 17 4.34 -2.80 6.75
CA ILE A 17 3.80 -3.62 7.85
C ILE A 17 4.08 -2.89 9.16
N GLY A 18 3.04 -2.57 9.94
CA GLY A 18 3.20 -1.96 11.25
C GLY A 18 3.58 -3.01 12.30
N GLU A 19 4.61 -2.76 13.11
CA GLU A 19 5.09 -3.72 14.12
C GLU A 19 4.28 -3.74 15.44
N LYS A 20 3.41 -2.75 15.66
CA LYS A 20 2.64 -2.65 16.90
C LYS A 20 1.62 -3.80 17.05
N PRO A 21 1.48 -4.41 18.24
CA PRO A 21 0.45 -5.41 18.51
C PRO A 21 -0.95 -4.87 18.14
N GLY A 22 -1.67 -5.58 17.26
CA GLY A 22 -2.97 -5.14 16.71
C GLY A 22 -2.90 -4.45 15.33
N GLN A 23 -1.72 -4.02 14.88
CA GLN A 23 -1.51 -3.42 13.54
C GLN A 23 -0.76 -4.36 12.56
N MET A 24 -0.25 -5.49 13.06
CA MET A 24 0.45 -6.48 12.25
C MET A 24 -0.51 -7.25 11.32
N ARG A 25 -0.88 -6.65 10.19
CA ARG A 25 -1.65 -7.31 9.12
C ARG A 25 -0.74 -8.11 8.17
N ARG A 26 0.16 -8.93 8.74
CA ARG A 26 1.18 -9.69 8.00
C ARG A 26 0.59 -10.56 6.88
N ASN A 27 -0.55 -11.20 7.13
CA ASN A 27 -1.24 -12.01 6.12
C ASN A 27 -1.74 -11.18 4.94
N LEU A 28 -2.22 -9.96 5.20
CA LEU A 28 -2.62 -9.03 4.14
C LEU A 28 -1.40 -8.55 3.34
N ALA A 29 -0.31 -8.21 4.00
CA ALA A 29 0.94 -7.82 3.33
C ALA A 29 1.48 -8.93 2.41
N ILE A 30 1.49 -10.18 2.89
CA ILE A 30 1.87 -11.35 2.08
C ILE A 30 0.91 -11.51 0.89
N ARG A 31 -0.39 -11.31 1.08
CA ARG A 31 -1.37 -11.35 0.00
C ARG A 31 -1.12 -10.26 -1.05
N MET A 32 -0.84 -9.03 -0.63
CA MET A 32 -0.50 -7.92 -1.54
C MET A 32 0.75 -8.24 -2.36
N LYS A 33 1.78 -8.81 -1.72
CA LYS A 33 2.98 -9.26 -2.41
C LYS A 33 2.68 -10.28 -3.51
N ARG A 34 1.87 -11.30 -3.20
CA ARG A 34 1.48 -12.33 -4.17
C ARG A 34 0.68 -11.77 -5.34
N ILE A 35 -0.21 -10.81 -5.08
CA ILE A 35 -0.98 -10.14 -6.13
C ILE A 35 -0.05 -9.35 -7.05
N LEU A 36 0.90 -8.57 -6.49
CA LEU A 36 1.90 -7.86 -7.29
C LEU A 36 2.71 -8.82 -8.18
N GLU A 37 3.20 -9.92 -7.61
CA GLU A 37 3.96 -10.94 -8.34
C GLU A 37 3.15 -11.59 -9.47
N LYS A 38 1.87 -11.88 -9.24
CA LYS A 38 0.94 -12.39 -10.26
C LYS A 38 0.81 -11.44 -11.46
N HIS A 39 0.90 -10.14 -11.22
CA HIS A 39 0.83 -9.08 -12.24
C HIS A 39 2.20 -8.64 -12.78
N GLY A 40 3.26 -9.43 -12.53
CA GLY A 40 4.61 -9.13 -13.02
C GLY A 40 5.28 -7.93 -12.36
N ARG A 41 4.77 -7.48 -11.20
CA ARG A 41 5.33 -6.40 -10.39
C ARG A 41 6.12 -6.97 -9.20
N LYS A 42 7.11 -6.24 -8.70
CA LYS A 42 7.93 -6.63 -7.54
C LYS A 42 7.37 -6.03 -6.25
N GLY A 43 7.16 -6.84 -5.21
CA GLY A 43 6.74 -6.39 -3.88
C GLY A 43 7.76 -6.72 -2.79
N TYR A 44 8.15 -5.71 -2.01
CA TYR A 44 9.08 -5.82 -0.89
C TYR A 44 8.34 -5.59 0.42
N LEU A 45 8.45 -6.51 1.37
CA LEU A 45 7.84 -6.34 2.69
C LEU A 45 8.76 -5.48 3.57
N LEU A 46 8.24 -4.38 4.11
CA LEU A 46 8.95 -3.45 4.97
C LEU A 46 8.24 -3.40 6.33
N ALA A 47 8.86 -3.98 7.35
CA ALA A 47 8.38 -3.88 8.72
C ALA A 47 8.92 -2.61 9.37
N LEU A 48 8.04 -1.79 9.93
CA LEU A 48 8.36 -0.49 10.51
C LEU A 48 7.55 -0.31 11.80
N ASP A 49 8.19 0.21 12.85
CA ASP A 49 7.50 0.62 14.08
C ASP A 49 6.70 1.92 13.88
N HIS A 50 7.25 2.84 13.09
CA HIS A 50 6.61 4.11 12.72
C HIS A 50 6.73 4.33 11.21
N VAL A 51 5.64 4.76 10.59
CA VAL A 51 5.62 5.16 9.18
C VAL A 51 5.54 6.67 9.12
N SER A 52 6.53 7.28 8.48
CA SER A 52 6.55 8.70 8.14
C SER A 52 7.26 8.89 6.80
N PRO A 53 7.04 10.01 6.09
CA PRO A 53 7.72 10.30 4.83
C PRO A 53 9.25 10.17 4.93
N ASP A 54 9.84 10.76 5.97
CA ASP A 54 11.29 10.72 6.24
C ASP A 54 11.86 9.29 6.36
N LEU A 55 11.02 8.33 6.75
CA LEU A 55 11.43 6.94 6.97
C LEU A 55 11.17 6.03 5.78
N ILE A 56 10.39 6.44 4.79
CA ILE A 56 10.07 5.57 3.66
C ILE A 56 10.51 6.12 2.30
N ASP A 57 10.63 7.44 2.13
CA ASP A 57 10.85 8.03 0.81
C ASP A 57 12.23 7.68 0.22
N PHE A 58 13.20 7.29 1.04
CA PHE A 58 14.52 6.84 0.56
C PHE A 58 14.51 5.45 -0.08
N TYR A 59 13.47 4.62 0.11
CA TYR A 59 13.44 3.27 -0.47
C TYR A 59 13.31 3.35 -2.01
N PRO A 60 14.10 2.59 -2.78
CA PRO A 60 14.12 2.65 -4.24
C PRO A 60 12.96 1.84 -4.85
N VAL A 61 11.73 2.28 -4.58
CA VAL A 61 10.49 1.72 -5.12
C VAL A 61 9.67 2.81 -5.80
N ASP A 62 8.80 2.42 -6.72
CA ASP A 62 7.95 3.35 -7.47
C ASP A 62 6.73 3.80 -6.65
N ALA A 63 6.20 2.93 -5.79
CA ALA A 63 5.03 3.20 -4.97
C ALA A 63 5.04 2.39 -3.66
N PHE A 64 4.18 2.77 -2.72
CA PHE A 64 3.98 2.09 -1.46
C PHE A 64 2.55 1.58 -1.29
N VAL A 65 2.41 0.47 -0.56
CA VAL A 65 1.13 -0.13 -0.17
C VAL A 65 1.06 -0.12 1.35
N ASN A 66 0.13 0.63 1.92
CA ASN A 66 -0.07 0.67 3.36
C ASN A 66 -0.88 -0.54 3.83
N THR A 67 -0.25 -1.48 4.54
CA THR A 67 -0.96 -2.55 5.27
C THR A 67 -0.86 -2.39 6.79
N ALA A 68 -0.34 -1.25 7.26
CA ALA A 68 -0.20 -0.93 8.67
C ALA A 68 -1.48 -0.29 9.21
N CYS A 69 -1.38 0.85 9.90
CA CYS A 69 -2.54 1.60 10.37
C CYS A 69 -3.24 2.32 9.19
N PRO A 70 -4.55 2.12 8.97
CA PRO A 70 -5.31 2.76 7.89
C PRO A 70 -5.24 4.29 7.92
N ARG A 71 -5.08 4.86 9.12
CA ARG A 71 -4.99 6.31 9.31
C ARG A 71 -3.75 6.95 8.67
N ILE A 72 -2.65 6.20 8.49
CA ILE A 72 -1.41 6.74 7.90
C ILE A 72 -1.63 7.19 6.45
N ALA A 73 -2.41 6.42 5.68
CA ALA A 73 -2.72 6.78 4.29
C ALA A 73 -3.64 8.01 4.20
N ILE A 74 -4.34 8.37 5.29
CA ILE A 74 -5.32 9.47 5.32
C ILE A 74 -4.68 10.74 5.89
N ASP A 75 -3.93 10.62 6.99
CA ASP A 75 -3.44 11.76 7.77
C ASP A 75 -2.19 12.42 7.16
N ASP A 76 -1.37 11.70 6.37
CA ASP A 76 -0.07 12.19 5.84
C ASP A 76 0.09 12.07 4.30
N SER A 77 -0.95 11.67 3.55
CA SER A 77 -0.84 11.43 2.09
C SER A 77 -0.25 12.59 1.28
N VAL A 78 -0.41 13.84 1.74
CA VAL A 78 0.10 15.05 1.08
C VAL A 78 1.62 15.22 1.23
N ARG A 79 2.27 14.46 2.11
CA ARG A 79 3.69 14.62 2.46
C ARG A 79 4.61 13.56 1.85
N TYR A 80 4.07 12.51 1.23
CA TYR A 80 4.88 11.46 0.63
C TYR A 80 5.28 11.83 -0.80
N ASP A 81 6.56 11.73 -1.12
CA ASP A 81 7.08 11.99 -2.46
C ASP A 81 6.65 10.91 -3.47
N LYS A 82 6.32 9.71 -2.97
CA LYS A 82 5.87 8.56 -3.76
C LYS A 82 4.43 8.18 -3.42
N PRO A 83 3.67 7.65 -4.39
CA PRO A 83 2.29 7.26 -4.16
C PRO A 83 2.18 6.23 -3.03
N LEU A 84 1.33 6.51 -2.05
CA LEU A 84 1.00 5.60 -0.95
C LEU A 84 -0.47 5.20 -1.10
N VAL A 85 -0.72 3.94 -1.46
CA VAL A 85 -2.07 3.41 -1.69
C VAL A 85 -2.50 2.43 -0.61
N THR A 86 -3.81 2.28 -0.46
CA THR A 86 -4.42 1.21 0.33
C THR A 86 -4.38 -0.13 -0.40
N PRO A 87 -4.61 -1.26 0.30
CA PRO A 87 -4.71 -2.57 -0.33
C PRO A 87 -5.86 -2.63 -1.34
N TYR A 88 -6.98 -1.97 -1.04
CA TYR A 88 -8.13 -1.90 -1.94
C TYR A 88 -7.80 -1.15 -3.23
N GLU A 89 -7.14 0.01 -3.14
CA GLU A 89 -6.73 0.79 -4.31
C GLU A 89 -5.73 0.04 -5.19
N LEU A 90 -4.80 -0.71 -4.58
CA LEU A 90 -3.90 -1.59 -5.33
C LEU A 90 -4.67 -2.65 -6.12
N GLU A 91 -5.65 -3.32 -5.48
CA GLU A 91 -6.47 -4.34 -6.13
C GLU A 91 -7.31 -3.76 -7.27
N VAL A 92 -7.81 -2.54 -7.12
CA VAL A 92 -8.54 -1.84 -8.20
C VAL A 92 -7.58 -1.48 -9.33
N ALA A 93 -6.39 -0.95 -9.03
CA ALA A 93 -5.37 -0.60 -10.03
C ALA A 93 -4.91 -1.82 -10.83
N LEU A 94 -4.91 -3.00 -10.21
CA LEU A 94 -4.55 -4.28 -10.84
C LEU A 94 -5.73 -5.00 -11.49
N GLY A 95 -6.94 -4.45 -11.43
CA GLY A 95 -8.14 -5.08 -11.98
C GLY A 95 -8.60 -6.34 -11.21
N GLU A 96 -8.08 -6.60 -10.01
CA GLU A 96 -8.55 -7.69 -9.13
C GLU A 96 -9.90 -7.35 -8.49
N LYS A 97 -10.21 -6.06 -8.36
CA LYS A 97 -11.49 -5.55 -7.87
C LYS A 97 -12.05 -4.48 -8.80
N LYS A 98 -13.37 -4.47 -8.90
CA LYS A 98 -14.13 -3.44 -9.60
C LYS A 98 -14.50 -2.32 -8.61
N TRP A 99 -14.41 -1.08 -9.05
CA TRP A 99 -14.82 0.11 -8.28
C TRP A 99 -16.36 0.22 -8.11
N GLU A 100 -17.13 -0.73 -8.64
CA GLU A 100 -18.58 -0.66 -8.89
C GLU A 100 -19.46 -0.41 -7.64
N ASN A 101 -18.91 -0.52 -6.42
CA ASN A 101 -19.64 -0.29 -5.16
C ASN A 101 -19.15 0.94 -4.36
N GLY A 102 -18.32 1.80 -4.95
CA GLY A 102 -17.72 2.95 -4.25
C GLY A 102 -16.47 2.57 -3.44
N TYR A 103 -15.81 3.58 -2.88
CA TYR A 103 -14.57 3.40 -2.12
C TYR A 103 -14.81 2.63 -0.82
N GLN A 104 -14.06 1.54 -0.61
CA GLN A 104 -14.05 0.84 0.66
C GLN A 104 -12.92 1.37 1.55
N PHE A 105 -13.29 1.91 2.71
CA PHE A 105 -12.31 2.28 3.72
C PHE A 105 -11.59 1.02 4.23
N ASP A 106 -10.28 1.14 4.37
CA ASP A 106 -9.48 0.10 4.97
C ASP A 106 -9.69 0.10 6.49
N GLU A 107 -10.16 -1.02 7.04
CA GLU A 107 -10.43 -1.19 8.46
C GLU A 107 -9.62 -2.37 9.03
N ILE A 108 -9.23 -2.27 10.30
CA ILE A 108 -8.66 -3.38 11.06
C ILE A 108 -9.84 -4.02 11.82
N PRO A 109 -10.14 -5.31 11.59
CA PRO A 109 -11.16 -6.04 12.34
C PRO A 109 -10.80 -6.23 13.82
#